data_AF-A0A3N0X1F9-F1
#
_entry.id   AF-A0A3N0X1F9-F1
#
_cell.length_a   1.000
_cell.length_b   1.000
_cell.length_c   1.000
_cell.angle_alpha   90.00
_cell.angle_beta   90.00
_cell.angle_gamma   90.00
#
_symmetry.space_group_name_H-M   'P 1'
#
loop_
_entity.id
_entity.type
_entity.pdbx_description
1 polymer ?
#
loop_
_entity_poly.entity_id
_entity_poly.type
_entity_poly.pdbx_seq_one_letter_code
_entity_poly.pdbx_strand_id
1 'polypeptide(L)' 'MLGKNPEKKPELFRPMLVDFIDHEHELVLLSEKIDWNYFEKEFSPLYSKVG' A
#
# COMPACT_ATOMS: atom_id res chain seq x y z
N MET A 1 -3.83 13.74 0.30
CA MET A 1 -3.14 14.02 -0.97
C MET A 1 -3.63 13.03 -2.01
N LEU A 2 -4.41 13.50 -2.98
CA LEU A 2 -4.90 12.67 -4.09
C LEU A 2 -3.76 12.52 -5.11
N GLY A 3 -2.88 11.55 -4.87
CA GLY A 3 -1.63 11.43 -5.61
C GLY A 3 -1.24 9.98 -5.81
N LYS A 4 -2.09 9.20 -6.48
CA LYS A 4 -1.72 7.94 -7.15
C LYS A 4 -2.79 7.65 -8.19
N ASN A 5 -2.38 7.77 -9.46
CA ASN A 5 -3.15 7.52 -10.67
C ASN A 5 -3.82 6.12 -10.59
N PRO A 6 -5.12 5.95 -10.93
CA PRO A 6 -5.88 4.75 -10.55
C PRO A 6 -5.45 3.45 -11.22
N GLU A 7 -4.68 3.49 -12.32
CA GLU A 7 -4.27 2.28 -13.03
C GLU A 7 -2.85 2.44 -13.58
N LYS A 8 -1.83 2.06 -12.79
CA LYS A 8 -0.48 1.89 -13.34
C LYS A 8 -0.48 0.64 -14.22
N LYS A 9 -0.53 0.83 -15.54
CA LYS A 9 -0.32 -0.25 -16.50
C LYS A 9 1.06 -0.88 -16.25
N PRO A 10 1.18 -2.21 -16.23
CA PRO A 10 2.49 -2.85 -16.09
C PRO A 10 3.40 -2.40 -17.24
N GLU A 11 4.53 -1.78 -16.89
CA GLU A 11 5.60 -1.51 -17.85
C GLU A 11 6.30 -2.84 -18.12
N LEU A 12 6.45 -3.22 -19.40
CA LEU A 12 6.94 -4.54 -19.83
C LEU A 12 8.26 -4.99 -19.16
N PHE A 13 9.08 -4.03 -18.71
CA PHE A 13 10.39 -4.27 -18.09
C PHE A 13 10.48 -3.83 -16.62
N ARG A 14 9.36 -3.42 -16.00
CA ARG A 14 9.34 -3.04 -14.58
C ARG A 14 8.22 -3.79 -13.88
N PRO A 15 8.50 -5.02 -13.40
CA PRO A 15 7.59 -5.71 -12.52
C PRO A 15 7.32 -4.83 -11.28
N MET A 16 6.05 -4.78 -10.90
CA MET A 16 5.59 -4.06 -9.73
C MET A 16 5.96 -4.86 -8.48
N LEU A 17 6.11 -4.19 -7.34
CA LEU A 17 6.37 -4.88 -6.07
C LEU A 17 5.33 -5.96 -5.75
N VAL A 18 4.07 -5.73 -6.15
CA VAL A 18 2.99 -6.71 -6.00
C VAL A 18 3.27 -8.01 -6.76
N ASP A 19 3.98 -7.96 -7.88
CA ASP A 19 4.30 -9.13 -8.70
C ASP A 19 5.35 -10.03 -8.03
N PHE A 20 6.04 -9.55 -7.00
CA PHE A 20 7.03 -10.31 -6.23
C PHE A 20 6.50 -10.88 -4.91
N ILE A 21 5.30 -10.47 -4.50
CA ILE A 21 4.74 -10.84 -3.21
C ILE A 21 4.00 -12.17 -3.36
N ASP A 22 4.28 -13.10 -2.43
CA ASP A 22 3.44 -14.27 -2.25
C ASP A 22 2.15 -13.85 -1.54
N HIS A 23 1.04 -13.91 -2.27
CA HIS A 23 -0.28 -13.52 -1.78
C HIS A 23 -0.86 -14.49 -0.74
N GLU A 24 -0.35 -15.71 -0.65
CA GLU A 24 -0.75 -16.69 0.38
C GLU A 24 0.08 -16.58 1.66
N HIS A 25 1.12 -15.74 1.64
CA HIS A 25 1.97 -15.53 2.80
C HIS A 25 1.17 -14.94 3.97
N GLU A 26 1.39 -15.48 5.18
CA GLU A 26 0.59 -15.17 6.37
C GLU A 26 0.49 -13.66 6.69
N LEU A 27 1.57 -12.91 6.46
CA LEU A 27 1.59 -11.46 6.66
C LEU A 27 0.70 -10.70 5.66
N VAL A 28 0.56 -11.18 4.42
CA VAL A 28 -0.32 -10.58 3.42
C VAL A 28 -1.77 -10.81 3.85
N LEU A 29 -2.12 -12.05 4.21
CA LEU A 29 -3.45 -12.40 4.71
C LEU A 29 -3.81 -11.65 5.99
N LEU A 30 -2.84 -11.42 6.88
CA LEU A 30 -3.02 -10.59 8.05
C LEU A 30 -3.30 -9.13 7.65
N SER A 31 -2.52 -8.59 6.69
CA SER A 31 -2.69 -7.22 6.22
C SER A 31 -4.08 -6.96 5.63
N GLU A 32 -4.69 -7.93 4.98
CA GLU A 32 -6.05 -7.81 4.41
C GLU A 32 -7.15 -7.72 5.47
N LYS A 33 -6.87 -8.18 6.70
CA LYS A 33 -7.79 -8.12 7.84
C LYS A 33 -7.65 -6.85 8.66
N ILE A 34 -6.61 -6.05 8.42
CA ILE A 34 -6.33 -4.82 9.15
C ILE A 34 -7.13 -3.67 8.53
N ASP A 35 -7.85 -2.91 9.36
CA ASP A 35 -8.43 -1.62 8.93
C ASP A 35 -7.33 -0.56 8.85
N TRP A 36 -6.63 -0.52 7.72
CA TRP A 36 -5.60 0.47 7.47
C TRP A 36 -6.12 1.91 7.48
N ASN A 37 -7.41 2.12 7.17
CA ASN A 37 -8.00 3.47 7.16
C ASN A 37 -8.13 4.01 8.58
N TYR A 38 -8.41 3.16 9.57
CA TYR A 38 -8.42 3.55 10.97
C TYR A 38 -7.03 4.07 11.39
N PHE A 39 -5.98 3.28 11.15
CA PHE A 39 -4.61 3.64 11.54
C PHE A 39 -4.09 4.86 10.79
N GLU A 40 -4.37 4.97 9.48
CA GLU A 40 -4.00 6.13 8.69
C GLU A 40 -4.64 7.41 9.25
N LYS A 41 -5.91 7.37 9.63
CA LYS A 41 -6.59 8.52 10.24
C LYS A 41 -6.02 8.84 11.62
N GLU A 42 -5.89 7.84 12.48
CA GLU A 42 -5.46 8.00 13.87
C GLU A 42 -4.03 8.54 13.95
N PHE A 43 -3.12 8.05 13.09
CA PHE A 43 -1.71 8.45 13.11
C PHE A 43 -1.38 9.61 12.17
N SER A 44 -2.25 9.99 11.23
CA SER A 44 -2.01 11.13 10.34
C SER A 44 -1.56 12.43 11.05
N PRO A 45 -2.05 12.79 12.26
CA PRO A 45 -1.58 14.00 12.94
C PRO A 45 -0.12 13.92 13.39
N LEU A 46 0.43 12.71 13.54
CA LEU A 46 1.81 12.43 13.96
C LEU A 46 2.78 12.38 12.78
N TYR A 47 2.29 12.36 11.54
CA TYR A 47 3.15 12.31 10.37
C TYR A 47 3.96 13.59 10.22
N SER A 48 5.19 13.45 9.71
CA SER A 48 6.01 14.59 9.35
C SER A 48 5.30 15.45 8.30
N LYS A 49 5.36 16.77 8.47
CA LYS A 49 4.84 17.74 7.49
C LYS A 49 5.70 17.83 6.22
N VAL A 50 6.91 17.28 6.28
CA VAL A 50 7.85 17.15 5.16
C VAL A 50 8.10 15.66 4.92
N GLY A 51 7.74 15.21 3.72
CA GLY A 51 7.96 13.84 3.24
C GLY A 51 9.30 13.69 2.52
#